data_AF-A0A357BPE2-F1
#
_entry.id   AF-A0A357BPE2-F1
#
_cell.length_a   1.000
_cell.length_b   1.000
_cell.length_c   1.000
_cell.angle_alpha   90.00
_cell.angle_beta   90.00
_cell.angle_gamma   90.00
#
_symmetry.space_group_name_H-M   'P 1'
#
loop_
_entity.id
_entity.type
_entity.pdbx_description
1 polymer ?
#
loop_
_entity_poly.entity_id
_entity_poly.type
_entity_poly.pdbx_seq_one_letter_code
_entity_poly.pdbx_strand_id
1 'polypeptide(L)'
;MLFIERCLDFLEDYGRLGIVLPDGDLTNSTLSYLRDWIKDRARILAVVSLHQETFIPHGAGVKASVLFLQKLPAKELVKLKEADYPVCALPPK
;
A
#
# COMPACT_ATOMS: atom_id res chain seq x y z
N MET A 1 -5.21 6.71 7.49
CA MET A 1 -6.09 6.30 6.36
C MET A 1 -6.39 7.43 5.38
N LEU A 2 -6.77 8.63 5.85
CA LEU A 2 -7.15 9.80 5.01
C LEU A 2 -6.16 10.17 3.89
N PHE A 3 -4.84 9.98 4.11
CA PHE A 3 -3.83 10.31 3.10
C PHE A 3 -3.87 9.37 1.89
N ILE A 4 -4.03 8.07 2.10
CA ILE A 4 -4.06 7.08 1.02
C ILE A 4 -5.29 7.32 0.13
N GLU A 5 -6.44 7.57 0.76
CA GLU A 5 -7.67 7.89 0.06
C GLU A 5 -7.54 9.15 -0.79
N ARG A 6 -7.06 10.24 -0.18
CA ARG A 6 -6.92 11.49 -0.92
C ARG A 6 -5.90 11.37 -2.06
N CYS A 7 -4.79 10.66 -1.86
CA CYS A 7 -3.82 10.43 -2.92
C CYS A 7 -4.44 9.63 -4.07
N LEU A 8 -5.21 8.57 -3.80
CA LEU A 8 -5.88 7.79 -4.84
C LEU A 8 -6.94 8.59 -5.61
N ASP A 9 -7.63 9.52 -4.95
CA ASP A 9 -8.60 10.41 -5.62
C ASP A 9 -7.91 11.32 -6.64
N PHE A 10 -6.68 11.76 -6.36
CA PHE A 10 -5.89 12.59 -7.27
C PHE A 10 -5.22 11.82 -8.41
N LEU A 11 -5.15 10.49 -8.34
CA LEU A 11 -4.55 9.69 -9.40
C LEU A 11 -5.49 9.58 -10.62
N GLU A 12 -4.93 9.63 -11.82
CA GLU A 12 -5.61 9.22 -13.05
C GLU A 12 -5.68 7.69 -13.15
N ASP A 13 -6.51 7.17 -14.07
CA ASP A 13 -6.57 5.74 -14.36
C ASP A 13 -5.18 5.23 -14.77
N TYR A 14 -4.82 4.04 -14.27
CA TYR A 14 -3.49 3.43 -14.39
C TYR A 14 -2.34 4.16 -13.65
N GLY A 15 -2.63 5.28 -12.98
CA GLY A 15 -1.68 5.99 -12.12
C GLY A 15 -1.14 5.12 -11.00
N ARG A 16 0.10 5.40 -10.56
CA ARG A 16 0.79 4.64 -9.51
C ARG A 16 1.09 5.54 -8.32
N LEU A 17 0.90 4.99 -7.12
CA LEU A 17 1.14 5.67 -5.85
C LEU A 17 2.13 4.84 -5.03
N GLY A 18 3.19 5.48 -4.55
CA GLY A 18 4.09 4.93 -3.54
C GLY A 18 3.94 5.73 -2.26
N ILE A 19 3.60 5.09 -1.15
CA ILE A 19 3.47 5.76 0.15
C ILE A 19 4.25 5.02 1.23
N VAL A 20 4.95 5.77 2.07
CA VAL A 20 5.68 5.24 3.22
C VAL A 20 4.77 5.30 4.45
N LEU A 21 4.63 4.18 5.14
CA LEU A 21 3.81 4.03 6.35
C LEU A 21 4.64 3.38 7.46
N PRO A 22 4.57 3.87 8.71
CA PRO A 22 5.22 3.22 9.85
C PRO A 22 4.54 1.88 10.20
N ASP A 23 5.31 0.85 10.54
CA ASP A 23 4.85 -0.52 10.88
C ASP A 23 3.90 -0.57 12.07
N GLY A 24 3.87 0.49 12.90
CA GLY A 24 2.87 0.68 13.96
C GLY A 24 1.44 0.71 13.42
N ASP A 25 1.24 1.11 12.16
CA ASP A 25 -0.05 1.08 11.46
C ASP A 25 -0.32 -0.27 10.77
N LEU A 26 0.66 -1.17 10.68
CA LEU A 26 0.60 -2.37 9.86
C LEU A 26 0.54 -3.69 10.66
N THR A 27 0.72 -3.69 11.98
CA THR A 27 1.15 -4.94 12.67
C THR A 27 0.09 -5.89 13.22
N ASN A 28 -1.22 -5.61 13.27
CA ASN A 28 -2.15 -6.71 13.65
C ASN A 28 -3.65 -6.64 13.29
N SER A 29 -4.16 -5.55 12.72
CA SER A 29 -5.62 -5.48 12.41
C SER A 29 -5.96 -4.40 11.38
N THR A 30 -5.20 -3.33 11.33
CA THR A 30 -5.41 -2.24 10.35
C THR A 30 -5.03 -2.67 8.93
N LEU A 31 -4.10 -3.63 8.78
CA LEU A 31 -3.65 -4.10 7.46
C LEU A 31 -4.74 -4.84 6.68
N SER A 32 -5.57 -5.65 7.34
CA SER A 32 -6.67 -6.37 6.66
C SER A 32 -7.72 -5.39 6.17
N TYR A 33 -8.22 -4.51 7.05
CA TYR A 33 -9.18 -3.47 6.68
C TYR A 33 -8.64 -2.53 5.61
N LEU A 34 -7.38 -2.09 5.72
CA LEU A 34 -6.75 -1.24 4.71
C LEU A 34 -6.57 -1.99 3.38
N ARG A 35 -6.16 -3.26 3.40
CA ARG A 35 -6.04 -4.07 2.18
C ARG A 35 -7.39 -4.25 1.49
N ASP A 36 -8.45 -4.52 2.24
CA ASP A 36 -9.80 -4.69 1.68
C ASP A 36 -10.30 -3.38 1.08
N TRP A 37 -10.14 -2.27 1.82
CA TRP A 37 -10.49 -0.93 1.33
C TRP A 37 -9.68 -0.54 0.08
N ILE A 38 -8.38 -0.85 0.05
CA ILE A 38 -7.54 -0.59 -1.13
C ILE A 38 -7.97 -1.49 -2.28
N LYS A 39 -8.19 -2.79 -2.07
CA LYS A 39 -8.61 -3.74 -3.11
C LYS A 39 -9.91 -3.33 -3.80
N ASP A 40 -10.78 -2.58 -3.12
CA ASP A 40 -12.01 -2.04 -3.69
C ASP A 40 -11.79 -0.83 -4.61
N ARG A 41 -10.67 -0.10 -4.47
CA ARG A 41 -10.41 1.16 -5.21
C ARG A 41 -9.15 1.14 -6.07
N ALA A 42 -8.22 0.24 -5.81
CA ALA A 42 -6.91 0.17 -6.44
C ALA A 42 -6.31 -1.23 -6.34
N ARG A 43 -5.34 -1.51 -7.20
CA ARG A 43 -4.52 -2.72 -7.16
C ARG A 43 -3.31 -2.51 -6.26
N ILE A 44 -3.02 -3.47 -5.39
CA ILE A 44 -1.77 -3.50 -4.63
C ILE A 44 -0.70 -4.15 -5.51
N LEU A 45 0.37 -3.42 -5.82
CA LEU A 45 1.48 -3.95 -6.63
C LEU A 45 2.51 -4.66 -5.75
N ALA A 46 2.99 -3.95 -4.73
CA ALA A 46 4.02 -4.48 -3.85
C ALA A 46 3.96 -3.83 -2.46
N VAL A 47 4.39 -4.59 -1.46
CA VAL A 47 4.66 -4.10 -0.12
C VAL A 47 6.13 -4.37 0.17
N VAL A 48 6.89 -3.32 0.43
CA VAL A 48 8.33 -3.40 0.70
C VAL A 48 8.59 -2.97 2.12
N SER A 49 8.99 -3.89 2.98
CA SER A 49 9.40 -3.54 4.34
C SER A 49 10.80 -2.93 4.32
N LEU A 50 10.96 -1.80 4.99
CA LEU A 50 12.26 -1.13 5.13
C LEU A 50 12.94 -1.59 6.43
N HIS A 51 14.26 -1.42 6.48
CA HIS A 51 15.02 -1.67 7.70
C HIS A 51 14.70 -0.61 8.75
N GLN A 52 14.70 -0.96 10.04
CA GLN A 52 14.34 -0.04 11.11
C GLN A 52 15.26 1.21 11.14
N GLU A 53 16.50 1.04 10.70
CA GLU A 53 17.50 2.11 10.66
C GLU A 53 17.29 3.16 9.56
N THR A 54 16.38 2.90 8.61
CA THR A 54 16.19 3.74 7.41
C THR A 54 15.82 5.19 7.75
N PHE A 55 15.06 5.41 8.83
CA PHE A 55 14.59 6.75 9.23
C PHE A 55 15.19 7.25 10.55
N ILE A 56 16.09 6.48 11.18
CA ILE A 56 16.79 6.89 12.41
C ILE A 56 17.58 8.20 12.21
N PRO A 57 18.31 8.43 11.10
CA PRO A 57 19.02 9.69 10.88
C PRO A 57 18.11 10.93 10.84
N HIS A 58 16.81 10.72 10.59
CA HIS A 58 15.80 11.78 10.51
C HIS A 58 14.91 11.84 11.76
N GLY A 59 15.29 11.17 12.85
CA GLY A 59 14.58 11.22 14.14
C GLY A 59 13.38 10.28 14.27
N ALA A 60 13.13 9.40 13.29
CA ALA A 60 12.06 8.40 13.35
C ALA A 60 12.65 6.99 13.55
N GLY A 61 12.62 6.50 14.79
CA GLY A 61 13.08 5.15 15.14
C GLY A 61 12.08 4.02 14.89
N VAL A 62 10.96 4.32 14.22
CA VAL A 62 9.91 3.34 13.91
C VAL A 62 10.24 2.62 12.60
N LYS A 63 10.10 1.30 12.61
CA LYS A 63 10.14 0.50 11.38
C LYS A 63 9.04 1.00 10.44
N ALA A 64 9.32 1.04 9.14
CA ALA A 64 8.38 1.51 8.14
C ALA A 64 8.36 0.60 6.92
N SER A 65 7.32 0.72 6.11
CA SER A 65 7.19 0.01 4.84
C SER A 65 6.70 0.95 3.75
N VAL A 66 7.05 0.61 2.51
CA VAL A 66 6.59 1.30 1.30
C VAL A 66 5.51 0.45 0.66
N LEU A 67 4.33 1.06 0.49
CA LEU A 67 3.20 0.46 -0.18
C LEU A 67 3.10 1.03 -1.60
N PHE A 68 3.09 0.15 -2.60
CA PHE A 68 2.90 0.50 -3.99
C PHE A 68 1.50 0.11 -4.45
N LEU A 69 0.74 1.11 -4.87
CA LEU A 69 -0.64 0.99 -5.36
C LEU A 69 -0.73 1.45 -6.81
N GLN A 70 -1.70 0.90 -7.53
CA GLN A 70 -2.06 1.34 -8.87
C GLN A 70 -3.57 1.56 -8.94
N LYS A 71 -3.98 2.76 -9.31
CA LYS A 71 -5.39 3.03 -9.60
C LYS A 71 -5.75 2.36 -10.91
N LEU A 72 -6.84 1.60 -10.92
CA LEU A 72 -7.34 0.94 -12.11
C LEU A 72 -8.79 1.35 -12.35
N PRO A 73 -9.23 1.37 -13.61
CA PRO A 73 -10.64 1.62 -13.92
C PRO A 73 -11.52 0.54 -13.28
N ALA A 74 -12.72 0.92 -12.86
CA ALA A 74 -13.64 0.04 -12.10
C ALA A 74 -13.89 -1.31 -12.78
N LYS A 75 -13.98 -1.34 -14.12
CA LYS A 75 -14.17 -2.58 -14.90
C LYS A 75 -13.02 -3.57 -14.74
N GLU A 76 -11.79 -3.09 -14.59
CA GLU A 76 -10.61 -3.93 -14.43
C GLU A 76 -10.40 -4.36 -12.98
N LEU A 77 -10.77 -3.51 -12.02
CA LEU A 77 -10.73 -3.88 -10.59
C LEU A 77 -11.61 -5.09 -10.30
N VAL A 78 -12.83 -5.14 -10.86
CA VAL A 78 -13.72 -6.30 -10.70
C VAL A 78 -13.08 -7.58 -11.23
N LYS A 79 -12.51 -7.53 -12.44
CA LYS A 79 -11.80 -8.67 -13.04
C LYS A 79 -10.61 -9.13 -12.21
N LEU A 80 -9.84 -8.19 -11.66
CA LEU A 80 -8.70 -8.49 -10.79
C LEU A 80 -9.14 -9.11 -9.47
N LYS A 81 -10.26 -8.66 -8.90
CA LYS A 81 -10.81 -9.20 -7.66
C LYS A 81 -11.29 -10.64 -7.85
N GLU A 82 -11.88 -10.95 -9.01
CA GLU A 82 -12.25 -12.32 -9.39
C GLU A 82 -11.03 -13.21 -9.68
N ALA A 83 -9.94 -12.63 -10.19
CA ALA A 83 -8.72 -13.36 -10.54
C ALA A 83 -7.77 -13.66 -9.36
N ASP A 84 -8.13 -13.29 -8.12
CA ASP A 84 -7.35 -13.46 -6.87
C ASP A 84 -5.83 -13.36 -7.09
N TYR A 85 -5.37 -12.17 -7.50
CA TYR A 85 -4.00 -11.98 -7.94
C TYR A 85 -2.99 -12.04 -6.78
N PRO A 86 -1.78 -12.59 -7.01
CA PRO A 86 -0.73 -12.60 -6.01
C PRO A 86 -0.22 -11.18 -5.74
N VAL A 87 -0.14 -10.80 -4.48
CA VAL A 87 0.50 -9.55 -4.03
C VAL A 87 1.96 -9.83 -3.70
N CYS A 88 2.88 -9.07 -4.30
CA CYS A 88 4.30 -9.21 -4.04
C CYS A 88 4.66 -8.59 -2.68
N ALA A 89 5.03 -9.41 -1.70
CA ALA A 89 5.56 -8.95 -0.42
C ALA A 89 7.08 -9.17 -0.41
N LEU A 90 7.83 -8.07 -0.33
CA LEU A 90 9.29 -8.12 -0.30
C LEU A 90 9.78 -7.91 1.14
N PRO A 91 10.55 -8.87 1.69
CA PRO A 91 11.14 -8.73 3.02
C PRO A 91 12.18 -7.59 3.02
N PRO A 92 12.49 -7.03 4.20
CA PRO A 92 13.61 -6.11 4.31
C PRO A 92 14.90 -6.83 3.89
N LYS A 93 15.74 -6.13 3.14
CA LYS A 93 17.12 -6.58 2.87
C LYS A 93 18.00 -6.33 4.09
#